data_AF-A0A0E3QBZ3-F1
#
_entry.id   AF-A0A0E3QBZ3-F1
#
_cell.length_a   1.000
_cell.length_b   1.000
_cell.length_c   1.000
_cell.angle_alpha   90.00
_cell.angle_beta   90.00
_cell.angle_gamma   90.00
#
_symmetry.space_group_name_H-M   'P 1'
#
loop_
_entity.id
_entity.type
_entity.pdbx_description
1 polymer ?
#
loop_
_entity_poly.entity_id
_entity_poly.type
_entity_poly.pdbx_seq_one_letter_code
_entity_poly.pdbx_strand_id
1 'polypeptide(L)'
;MSKKRVLVILLILAAFLSFGCIFKEGTKLSVSNNETEINVSFPESGNGSSCPVGSQLQVKDPATGKILNLTITGTEKFENKTLCRACVETGTKGNTSRFEYMWSEDKNTTVWTKYDKDGNVSVRFIDVDGKKTIVDGAGRTLELGNSGDV
;
A
#
# COMPACT_ATOMS: atom_id res chain seq x y z
N MET A 1 9.02 8.32 -17.52
CA MET A 1 8.73 6.86 -17.48
C MET A 1 8.44 6.36 -18.88
N SER A 2 9.07 5.28 -19.33
CA SER A 2 8.77 4.67 -20.64
C SER A 2 7.35 4.10 -20.66
N LYS A 3 6.63 4.21 -21.79
CA LYS A 3 5.27 3.67 -21.97
C LYS A 3 5.16 2.19 -21.61
N LYS A 4 6.24 1.42 -21.79
CA LYS A 4 6.34 0.00 -21.41
C LYS A 4 6.37 -0.20 -19.89
N ARG A 5 7.01 0.72 -19.14
CA ARG A 5 7.06 0.70 -17.67
C ARG A 5 5.68 0.94 -17.05
N VAL A 6 4.91 1.87 -17.63
CA VAL A 6 3.55 2.17 -17.18
C VAL A 6 2.63 0.96 -17.38
N LEU A 7 2.78 0.24 -18.49
CA LEU A 7 2.00 -0.97 -18.82
C LEU A 7 2.26 -2.14 -17.86
N VAL A 8 3.53 -2.41 -17.51
CA VAL A 8 3.88 -3.47 -16.55
C VAL A 8 3.38 -3.14 -15.15
N ILE A 9 3.56 -1.90 -14.71
CA ILE A 9 3.07 -1.44 -13.40
C ILE A 9 1.53 -1.49 -13.35
N LEU A 10 0.84 -1.12 -14.44
CA LEU A 10 -0.62 -1.24 -14.55
C LEU A 10 -1.11 -2.69 -14.53
N LEU A 11 -0.41 -3.62 -15.20
CA LEU A 11 -0.74 -5.04 -15.17
C LEU A 11 -0.57 -5.64 -13.78
N ILE A 12 0.48 -5.23 -13.07
CA ILE A 12 0.70 -5.65 -11.67
C ILE A 12 -0.35 -5.03 -10.76
N LEU A 13 -0.63 -3.73 -10.86
CA LEU A 13 -1.72 -3.08 -10.12
C LEU A 13 -3.09 -3.73 -10.40
N ALA A 14 -3.38 -4.09 -11.65
CA ALA A 14 -4.61 -4.79 -12.02
C ALA A 14 -4.67 -6.20 -11.42
N ALA A 15 -3.54 -6.91 -11.34
CA ALA A 15 -3.44 -8.20 -10.63
C ALA A 15 -3.59 -8.04 -9.11
N PHE A 16 -3.21 -6.89 -8.55
CA PHE A 16 -3.46 -6.54 -7.14
C PHE A 16 -4.93 -6.12 -6.90
N LEU A 17 -5.63 -5.59 -7.90
CA LEU A 17 -7.07 -5.28 -7.78
C LEU A 17 -7.95 -6.52 -7.89
N SER A 18 -7.47 -7.59 -8.54
CA SER A 18 -8.14 -8.89 -8.68
C SER A 18 -7.76 -9.93 -7.61
N PHE A 19 -7.21 -9.49 -6.47
CA PHE A 19 -6.75 -10.34 -5.36
C PHE A 19 -7.78 -11.31 -4.76
N GLY A 20 -9.05 -11.28 -5.22
CA GLY A 20 -10.08 -12.20 -4.78
C GLY A 20 -10.08 -13.59 -5.43
N CYS A 21 -9.43 -13.84 -6.59
CA CYS A 21 -9.73 -15.09 -7.34
C CYS A 21 -8.60 -15.83 -8.08
N ILE A 22 -7.36 -15.32 -8.19
CA ILE A 22 -6.42 -15.89 -9.19
C ILE A 22 -5.14 -16.53 -8.60
N PHE A 23 -4.72 -16.18 -7.39
CA PHE A 23 -3.43 -16.62 -6.86
C PHE A 23 -3.56 -17.80 -5.89
N LYS A 24 -2.91 -18.91 -6.25
CA LYS A 24 -2.85 -20.14 -5.44
C LYS A 24 -1.96 -19.92 -4.21
N GLU A 25 -2.28 -20.59 -3.11
CA GLU A 25 -1.55 -20.55 -1.84
C GLU A 25 -0.03 -20.76 -2.04
N GLY A 26 0.80 -20.05 -1.27
CA GLY A 26 2.26 -20.17 -1.35
C GLY A 26 2.91 -19.65 -2.64
N THR A 27 2.16 -18.97 -3.51
CA THR A 27 2.71 -18.41 -4.76
C THR A 27 3.78 -17.35 -4.45
N LYS A 28 4.96 -17.55 -5.03
CA LYS A 28 6.00 -16.53 -5.13
C LYS A 28 6.12 -16.13 -6.59
N LEU A 29 5.88 -14.86 -6.89
CA LEU A 29 6.09 -14.31 -8.21
C LEU A 29 7.34 -13.42 -8.15
N SER A 30 8.36 -13.76 -8.93
CA SER A 30 9.51 -12.90 -9.13
C SER A 30 9.57 -12.52 -10.61
N VAL A 31 9.50 -11.22 -10.88
CA VAL A 31 9.69 -10.66 -12.22
C VAL A 31 10.87 -9.72 -12.13
N SER A 32 11.95 -10.07 -12.84
CA SER A 32 13.14 -9.23 -12.93
C SER A 32 13.39 -8.86 -14.38
N ASN A 33 13.63 -7.58 -14.62
CA ASN A 33 14.18 -7.07 -15.87
C ASN A 33 15.37 -6.15 -15.55
N ASN A 34 16.07 -5.68 -16.58
CA ASN A 34 17.25 -4.82 -16.43
C ASN A 34 16.98 -3.49 -15.67
N GLU A 35 15.72 -3.13 -15.46
CA GLU A 35 15.28 -1.84 -14.93
C GLU A 35 14.46 -1.92 -13.64
N THR A 36 13.96 -3.09 -13.24
CA THR A 36 13.15 -3.28 -12.03
C THR A 36 13.09 -4.76 -11.66
N GLU A 37 13.29 -5.05 -10.38
CA GLU A 37 13.04 -6.37 -9.79
C GLU A 37 11.81 -6.29 -8.89
N ILE A 38 10.83 -7.15 -9.13
CA ILE A 38 9.56 -7.21 -8.41
C ILE A 38 9.41 -8.61 -7.84
N ASN A 39 9.33 -8.70 -6.51
CA ASN A 39 9.14 -9.94 -5.78
C ASN A 39 7.84 -9.87 -5.00
N VAL A 40 6.93 -10.80 -5.23
CA VAL A 40 5.64 -10.91 -4.54
C VAL A 40 5.58 -12.28 -3.88
N SER A 41 5.15 -12.32 -2.62
CA SER A 41 4.95 -13.56 -1.88
C SER A 41 3.62 -13.54 -1.14
N PHE A 42 2.93 -14.67 -1.18
CA PHE A 42 1.67 -14.90 -0.48
C PHE A 42 1.85 -16.01 0.56
N PRO A 43 1.23 -15.89 1.74
CA PRO A 43 1.21 -16.96 2.73
C PRO A 43 0.41 -18.17 2.21
N GLU A 44 0.67 -19.34 2.78
CA GLU A 44 -0.05 -20.58 2.45
C GLU A 44 -1.51 -20.56 2.94
N SER A 45 -1.84 -19.74 3.95
CA SER A 45 -3.20 -19.58 4.47
C SER A 45 -3.71 -18.17 4.18
N GLY A 46 -4.60 -18.00 3.20
CA GLY A 46 -5.16 -16.68 2.90
C GLY A 46 -6.11 -16.58 1.70
N ASN A 47 -6.61 -17.71 1.20
CA ASN A 47 -7.42 -17.73 -0.02
C ASN A 47 -8.74 -16.97 0.19
N GLY A 48 -9.01 -15.95 -0.63
CA GLY A 48 -10.23 -15.14 -0.59
C GLY A 48 -10.33 -14.13 0.57
N SER A 49 -9.29 -13.98 1.41
CA SER A 49 -9.30 -12.95 2.46
C SER A 49 -9.09 -11.56 1.86
N SER A 50 -9.93 -10.60 2.25
CA SER A 50 -9.74 -9.17 1.95
C SER A 50 -8.47 -8.59 2.62
N CYS A 51 -7.86 -9.34 3.54
CA CYS A 51 -6.61 -9.04 4.23
C CYS A 51 -5.71 -10.28 4.39
N PRO A 52 -4.87 -10.62 3.39
CA PRO A 52 -3.96 -11.76 3.48
C PRO A 52 -2.69 -11.38 4.28
N VAL A 53 -2.77 -11.50 5.60
CA VAL A 53 -1.68 -11.18 6.53
C VAL A 53 -0.44 -12.01 6.24
N GLY A 54 0.71 -11.36 6.14
CA GLY A 54 1.98 -11.99 5.78
C GLY A 54 2.32 -11.89 4.29
N SER A 55 1.39 -11.43 3.44
CA SER A 55 1.73 -11.10 2.05
C SER A 55 2.76 -9.98 1.98
N GLN A 56 3.75 -10.16 1.10
CA GLN A 56 4.81 -9.18 0.88
C GLN A 56 4.96 -8.85 -0.60
N LEU A 57 5.20 -7.57 -0.88
CA LEU A 57 5.61 -7.05 -2.17
C LEU A 57 6.92 -6.29 -1.99
N GLN A 58 7.93 -6.64 -2.76
CA GLN A 58 9.17 -5.89 -2.86
C GLN A 58 9.34 -5.41 -4.30
N VAL A 59 9.68 -4.14 -4.45
CA VAL A 59 10.07 -3.52 -5.72
C VAL A 59 11.44 -2.89 -5.53
N LYS A 60 12.40 -3.26 -6.36
CA LYS A 60 13.75 -2.71 -6.35
C LYS A 60 14.02 -2.01 -7.67
N ASP A 61 14.42 -0.75 -7.57
CA ASP A 61 14.95 0.02 -8.69
C ASP A 61 16.48 -0.18 -8.75
N PRO A 62 17.00 -0.95 -9.72
CA PRO A 62 18.44 -1.20 -9.86
C PRO A 62 19.23 0.06 -10.23
N ALA A 63 18.62 1.09 -10.82
CA ALA A 63 19.32 2.31 -11.20
C ALA A 63 19.62 3.21 -9.98
N THR A 64 18.69 3.25 -9.02
CA THR A 64 18.84 4.08 -7.80
C THR A 64 19.20 3.28 -6.55
N GLY A 65 19.09 1.95 -6.61
CA GLY A 65 19.21 1.07 -5.45
C GLY A 65 18.05 1.21 -4.44
N LYS A 66 17.01 2.00 -4.76
CA LYS A 66 15.84 2.17 -3.90
C LYS A 66 15.01 0.91 -3.87
N ILE A 67 14.60 0.53 -2.68
CA ILE A 67 13.72 -0.61 -2.43
C ILE A 67 12.42 -0.06 -1.86
N LEU A 68 11.29 -0.62 -2.29
CA LEU A 68 9.98 -0.48 -1.67
C LEU A 68 9.57 -1.87 -1.20
N ASN A 69 9.34 -2.02 0.11
CA ASN A 69 8.81 -3.23 0.72
C ASN A 69 7.42 -2.90 1.27
N LEU A 70 6.42 -3.66 0.87
CA LEU A 70 5.08 -3.64 1.43
C LEU A 70 4.85 -4.98 2.11
N THR A 71 4.33 -4.97 3.33
CA THR A 71 3.96 -6.17 4.07
C THR A 71 2.58 -5.97 4.67
N ILE A 72 1.64 -6.88 4.42
CA ILE A 72 0.33 -6.87 5.06
C ILE A 72 0.50 -7.42 6.48
N THR A 73 0.24 -6.59 7.49
CA THR A 73 0.59 -6.90 8.88
C THR A 73 -0.59 -7.35 9.74
N GLY A 74 -1.83 -7.12 9.29
CA GLY A 74 -2.99 -7.44 10.12
C GLY A 74 -4.21 -6.61 9.75
N THR A 75 -5.18 -6.58 10.67
CA THR A 75 -6.30 -5.65 10.63
C THR A 75 -6.20 -4.65 11.77
N GLU A 76 -6.78 -3.48 11.57
CA GLU A 76 -6.85 -2.42 12.57
C GLU A 76 -8.24 -1.79 12.57
N LYS A 77 -8.73 -1.40 13.75
CA LYS A 77 -9.98 -0.66 13.85
C LYS A 77 -9.72 0.80 13.51
N PHE A 78 -10.55 1.34 12.63
CA PHE A 78 -10.63 2.76 12.36
C PHE A 78 -12.10 3.16 12.43
N GLU A 79 -12.42 4.01 13.41
CA GLU A 79 -13.80 4.30 13.79
C GLU A 79 -14.58 3.00 14.07
N ASN A 80 -15.69 2.77 13.35
CA ASN A 80 -16.52 1.57 13.47
C ASN A 80 -16.23 0.51 12.39
N LYS A 81 -15.15 0.68 11.61
CA LYS A 81 -14.76 -0.25 10.54
C LYS A 81 -13.47 -0.99 10.91
N THR A 82 -13.38 -2.24 10.47
CA THR A 82 -12.14 -3.02 10.49
C THR A 82 -11.46 -2.84 9.15
N LEU A 83 -10.25 -2.30 9.14
CA LEU A 83 -9.45 -2.10 7.93
C LEU A 83 -8.33 -3.14 7.90
N CYS A 84 -7.96 -3.62 6.72
CA CYS A 84 -6.69 -4.31 6.53
C CYS A 84 -5.55 -3.30 6.59
N ARG A 85 -4.43 -3.68 7.19
CA ARG A 85 -3.25 -2.84 7.42
C ARG A 85 -2.03 -3.42 6.74
N ALA A 86 -1.31 -2.58 6.00
CA ALA A 86 -0.01 -2.87 5.47
C ALA A 86 1.03 -1.83 5.92
N CYS A 87 2.23 -2.31 6.20
CA CYS A 87 3.40 -1.48 6.41
C CYS A 87 4.15 -1.34 5.08
N VAL A 88 4.51 -0.12 4.72
CA VAL A 88 5.32 0.18 3.53
C VAL A 88 6.60 0.84 3.98
N GLU A 89 7.73 0.26 3.60
CA GLU A 89 9.06 0.81 3.84
C GLU A 89 9.71 1.12 2.50
N THR A 90 10.29 2.30 2.35
CA THR A 90 11.00 2.65 1.11
C THR A 90 12.25 3.45 1.36
N GLY A 91 13.28 3.24 0.55
CA GLY A 91 14.53 3.98 0.62
C GLY A 91 15.72 3.12 0.24
N THR A 92 16.88 3.51 0.74
CA THR A 92 18.13 2.76 0.58
C THR A 92 18.57 2.21 1.94
N LYS A 93 19.47 1.22 1.96
CA LYS A 93 19.99 0.65 3.20
C LYS A 93 20.50 1.76 4.13
N GLY A 94 19.92 1.88 5.32
CA GLY A 94 20.27 2.90 6.32
C GLY A 94 19.53 4.25 6.21
N ASN A 95 18.70 4.46 5.19
CA ASN A 95 17.86 5.65 5.05
C ASN A 95 16.48 5.25 4.49
N THR A 96 15.64 4.72 5.36
CA THR A 96 14.30 4.21 5.04
C THR A 96 13.23 5.14 5.60
N SER A 97 12.18 5.36 4.81
CA SER A 97 10.94 6.02 5.23
C SER A 97 9.88 4.95 5.43
N ARG A 98 9.08 5.09 6.49
CA ARG A 98 7.99 4.18 6.82
C ARG A 98 6.64 4.85 6.63
N PHE A 99 5.73 4.10 6.04
CA PHE A 99 4.35 4.44 5.84
C PHE A 99 3.46 3.28 6.27
N GLU A 100 2.22 3.60 6.55
CA GLU A 100 1.18 2.63 6.80
C GLU A 100 0.03 2.94 5.86
N TYR A 101 -0.49 1.87 5.26
CA TYR A 101 -1.66 1.93 4.41
C TYR A 101 -2.72 1.00 4.97
N MET A 102 -3.92 1.54 5.19
CA MET A 102 -5.08 0.78 5.62
C MET A 102 -6.21 0.92 4.63
N TRP A 103 -6.96 -0.16 4.42
CA TRP A 103 -8.14 -0.16 3.53
C TRP A 103 -9.26 -1.04 4.07
N SER A 104 -10.50 -0.63 3.83
CA SER A 104 -11.68 -1.47 4.07
C SER A 104 -11.85 -2.50 2.95
N GLU A 105 -12.62 -3.54 3.22
CA GLU A 105 -12.93 -4.57 2.22
C GLU A 105 -13.65 -4.01 0.99
N ASP A 106 -14.61 -3.10 1.21
CA ASP A 106 -15.36 -2.38 0.17
C ASP A 106 -14.54 -1.27 -0.53
N LYS A 107 -13.30 -1.01 -0.08
CA LYS A 107 -12.40 0.04 -0.56
C LYS A 107 -12.92 1.48 -0.41
N ASN A 108 -14.04 1.69 0.26
CA ASN A 108 -14.60 3.02 0.50
C ASN A 108 -13.88 3.79 1.60
N THR A 109 -13.12 3.09 2.45
CA THR A 109 -12.29 3.71 3.48
C THR A 109 -10.84 3.36 3.25
N THR A 110 -10.00 4.39 3.11
CA THR A 110 -8.55 4.24 3.05
C THR A 110 -7.86 5.23 3.97
N VAL A 111 -6.77 4.80 4.61
CA VAL A 111 -5.97 5.64 5.48
C VAL A 111 -4.50 5.44 5.12
N TRP A 112 -3.81 6.53 4.80
CA TRP A 112 -2.37 6.55 4.58
C TRP A 112 -1.71 7.37 5.69
N THR A 113 -0.84 6.75 6.48
CA THR A 113 -0.07 7.45 7.51
C THR A 113 1.40 7.44 7.15
N LYS A 114 2.03 8.61 7.06
CA LYS A 114 3.48 8.76 6.98
C LYS A 114 4.02 9.06 8.37
N TYR A 115 5.09 8.37 8.74
CA TYR A 115 5.81 8.62 9.99
C TYR A 115 7.09 9.41 9.74
N ASP A 116 7.50 10.22 10.72
CA ASP A 116 8.82 10.81 10.76
C ASP A 116 9.88 9.82 11.27
N LYS A 117 11.12 10.28 11.40
CA LYS A 117 12.26 9.46 11.86
C LYS A 117 12.12 8.96 13.30
N ASP A 118 11.32 9.65 14.11
CA ASP A 118 11.11 9.35 15.53
C ASP A 118 9.86 8.47 15.73
N GLY A 119 9.16 8.13 14.64
CA GLY A 119 7.96 7.30 14.64
C GLY A 119 6.67 8.08 14.89
N ASN A 120 6.71 9.41 14.93
CA ASN A 120 5.52 10.24 15.07
C ASN A 120 4.81 10.39 13.73
N VAL A 121 3.50 10.62 13.76
CA VAL A 121 2.74 10.93 12.55
C VAL A 121 3.25 12.27 11.98
N SER A 122 3.74 12.23 10.75
CA SER A 122 4.11 13.44 10.00
C SER A 122 2.91 13.98 9.23
N VAL A 123 2.17 13.08 8.58
CA VAL A 123 0.92 13.39 7.88
C VAL A 123 0.08 12.13 7.76
N ARG A 124 -1.24 12.27 7.85
CA ARG A 124 -2.21 11.21 7.64
C ARG A 124 -3.26 11.68 6.63
N PHE A 125 -3.47 10.88 5.59
CA PHE A 125 -4.54 11.08 4.61
C PHE A 125 -5.63 10.05 4.91
N ILE A 126 -6.87 10.52 4.98
CA ILE A 126 -8.05 9.71 5.27
C ILE A 126 -9.04 9.96 4.13
N ASP A 127 -9.48 8.89 3.47
CA ASP A 127 -10.60 8.92 2.53
C ASP A 127 -11.70 8.04 3.09
N VAL A 128 -12.86 8.63 3.38
CA VAL A 128 -14.06 7.91 3.84
C VAL A 128 -15.19 8.27 2.90
N ASP A 129 -15.64 7.29 2.11
CA ASP A 129 -16.76 7.42 1.19
C ASP A 129 -16.58 8.62 0.21
N GLY A 130 -15.33 8.86 -0.22
CA GLY A 130 -14.94 9.94 -1.13
C GLY A 130 -14.56 11.25 -0.41
N LYS A 131 -14.94 11.43 0.85
CA LYS A 131 -14.56 12.59 1.67
C LYS A 131 -13.09 12.46 2.09
N LYS A 132 -12.27 13.42 1.65
CA LYS A 132 -10.82 13.42 1.91
C LYS A 132 -10.48 14.37 3.04
N THR A 133 -9.73 13.87 4.01
CA THR A 133 -9.20 14.63 5.14
C THR A 133 -7.70 14.44 5.23
N ILE A 134 -6.97 15.53 5.42
CA ILE A 134 -5.53 15.52 5.69
C ILE A 134 -5.34 15.95 7.14
N VAL A 135 -4.58 15.17 7.90
CA VAL A 135 -4.17 15.48 9.27
C VAL A 135 -2.66 15.68 9.29
N ASP A 136 -2.18 16.82 9.76
CA ASP A 136 -0.74 17.03 9.91
C ASP A 136 -0.20 16.47 11.24
N GLY A 137 1.12 16.52 11.43
CA GLY A 137 1.76 16.02 12.65
C GLY A 137 1.41 16.78 13.93
N ALA A 138 0.79 17.95 13.84
CA ALA A 138 0.24 18.69 14.98
C ALA A 138 -1.24 18.33 15.26
N GLY A 139 -1.83 17.44 14.46
CA GLY A 139 -3.23 17.05 14.57
C GLY A 139 -4.21 18.01 13.89
N ARG A 140 -3.72 19.01 13.13
CA ARG A 140 -4.60 19.95 12.41
C ARG A 140 -5.18 19.26 11.19
N THR A 141 -6.47 19.48 10.97
CA THR A 141 -7.22 18.86 9.88
C THR A 141 -7.47 19.84 8.73
N LEU A 142 -7.35 19.35 7.51
CA LEU A 142 -7.81 20.00 6.29
C LEU A 142 -8.79 19.05 5.60
N GLU A 143 -10.04 19.47 5.48
CA GLU A 143 -11.05 18.74 4.71
C GLU A 143 -11.04 19.22 3.27
N LEU A 144 -10.97 18.29 2.32
CA LEU A 144 -11.10 18.57 0.90
C LEU A 144 -12.54 18.23 0.49
N GLY A 145 -13.29 19.27 0.09
CA GLY A 145 -14.68 19.13 -0.34
C GLY A 145 -14.83 18.20 -1.55
N ASN A 146 -15.95 17.48 -1.61
CA ASN A 146 -16.31 16.64 -2.73
C ASN A 146 -16.61 17.55 -3.93
N SER A 147 -15.99 17.34 -5.08
CA SER A 147 -16.25 18.10 -6.31
C SER A 147 -17.59 17.69 -6.96
N GLY A 148 -18.66 17.67 -6.16
CA GLY A 148 -20.00 17.22 -6.55
C GLY A 148 -21.02 18.35 -6.79
N ASP A 149 -20.67 19.61 -6.50
CA ASP A 149 -21.53 20.78 -6.75
C ASP A 149 -20.78 21.82 -7.60
N VAL A 150 -20.78 21.62 -8.93
CA VAL A 150 -20.67 22.69 -9.94
C VAL A 150 -21.64 22.38 -11.08
#